data_AF-A0A2P6FR80-F1
#
_entry.id   AF-A0A2P6FR80-F1
#
_cell.length_a   1.000
_cell.length_b   1.000
_cell.length_c   1.000
_cell.angle_alpha   90.00
_cell.angle_beta   90.00
_cell.angle_gamma   90.00
#
_symmetry.space_group_name_H-M   'P 1'
#
loop_
_entity.id
_entity.type
_entity.pdbx_description
1 polymer ?
#
loop_
_entity_poly.entity_id
_entity_poly.type
_entity_poly.pdbx_seq_one_letter_code
_entity_poly.pdbx_strand_id
1 'polypeptide(L)'
;MSSLLIQFMDSPQEGATTPITTASTFRRDLRNWIAHRQADHPWMVTIIETDEQRLHSIANLWSDGDKVEIINGQFSTRLDVDSSLMTWWLADNTDAGVRIIVGDRREAERFSPNVAPEAITLEAVTYTDIEQPHANPSELVLSFHADSLSAEDITDAVSRLTPTSVLVSRPNPDVTRRLAHVGFAFAGRPWGQAGESATYVASSSMTASDRRRALTVKSGQSIESFRSHLPAPDERRAAARKLRHRVSRAALRDVLDPSFGVSKDSPSLGDVRAFIDAVPGPADVTWDIEVDDREEVDRRIHDCFDNFGVWPISFSMHRSNILEPSTVQDRSDLISPIVPGYPYSFTNFAEYLETYARSHFAITHRKAGWDCFRHLEIMASGSAPLMLDASDIPQFSMVHYPKQAFRQILTNARMGGVPSMRTYEALHNFMTENVTTRAMTHYLLQCTQITDMQRVLFVDQQHPNAVDYLSTLTLIGLKEHFGRQCFPLFPAPWIYRDYDGDVSHLYGRGFGTTRLLDPDLRADNELSGTNAELRYPDFDTLVVGSISRNTELAKELARHFAPDRTIWIHGEDTPPLADQVRSHRAFGTHLFIRSIDV
;
A
#
# COMPACT_ATOMS: atom_id res chain seq x y z
N MET A 1 37.04 -28.57 -11.34
CA MET A 1 35.60 -28.64 -11.66
C MET A 1 35.09 -27.21 -11.67
N SER A 2 34.26 -26.84 -12.64
CA SER A 2 33.72 -25.47 -12.74
C SER A 2 32.48 -25.34 -11.87
N SER A 3 32.40 -24.28 -11.08
CA SER A 3 31.16 -23.85 -10.42
C SER A 3 30.31 -23.06 -11.42
N LEU A 4 29.00 -23.25 -11.38
CA LEU A 4 28.05 -22.53 -12.24
C LEU A 4 27.10 -21.70 -11.38
N LEU A 5 26.95 -20.42 -11.74
CA LEU A 5 25.89 -19.57 -11.23
C LEU A 5 24.92 -19.23 -12.35
N ILE A 6 23.63 -19.51 -12.13
CA ILE A 6 22.56 -19.10 -13.04
C ILE A 6 21.80 -17.95 -12.37
N GLN A 7 21.77 -16.80 -13.03
CA GLN A 7 21.08 -15.62 -12.57
C GLN A 7 19.82 -15.38 -13.41
N PHE A 8 18.65 -15.48 -12.76
CA PHE A 8 17.36 -15.11 -13.35
C PHE A 8 17.12 -13.62 -13.10
N MET A 9 17.13 -12.83 -14.17
CA MET A 9 16.94 -11.37 -14.13
C MET A 9 15.69 -10.96 -14.93
N ASP A 10 14.62 -11.72 -14.77
CA ASP A 10 13.32 -11.42 -15.37
C ASP A 10 12.70 -10.12 -14.84
N SER A 11 11.77 -9.57 -15.61
CA SER A 11 10.99 -8.41 -15.22
C SER A 11 10.04 -8.72 -14.04
N PRO A 12 9.75 -7.73 -13.18
CA PRO A 12 8.86 -7.95 -12.04
C PRO A 12 7.45 -8.39 -12.47
N GLN A 13 6.86 -9.36 -11.76
CA GLN A 13 5.50 -9.84 -12.02
C GLN A 13 4.42 -9.01 -11.30
N GLU A 14 3.15 -9.26 -11.65
CA GLU A 14 1.97 -8.55 -11.17
C GLU A 14 1.92 -8.59 -9.63
N GLY A 15 1.98 -7.41 -8.99
CA GLY A 15 2.02 -7.27 -7.53
C GLY A 15 3.38 -6.91 -6.94
N ALA A 16 4.42 -6.73 -7.75
CA ALA A 16 5.73 -6.24 -7.29
C ALA A 16 5.64 -4.80 -6.76
N THR A 17 6.05 -4.59 -5.50
CA THR A 17 6.00 -3.29 -4.81
C THR A 17 7.27 -2.45 -4.97
N THR A 18 8.22 -2.87 -5.81
CA THR A 18 9.59 -2.34 -5.78
C THR A 18 9.98 -1.58 -7.06
N PRO A 19 10.39 -0.30 -6.96
CA PRO A 19 11.01 0.44 -8.08
C PRO A 19 12.35 -0.15 -8.53
N ILE A 20 12.67 -0.01 -9.82
CA ILE A 20 13.75 -0.68 -10.57
C ILE A 20 15.19 -0.26 -10.19
N THR A 21 15.34 0.71 -9.29
CA THR A 21 16.64 1.12 -8.73
C THR A 21 17.37 0.03 -7.91
N THR A 22 16.74 -1.12 -7.66
CA THR A 22 17.30 -2.24 -6.87
C THR A 22 18.10 -3.26 -7.69
N ALA A 23 17.89 -3.35 -9.01
CA ALA A 23 18.51 -4.38 -9.85
C ALA A 23 20.03 -4.18 -10.03
N SER A 24 20.50 -2.93 -10.12
CA SER A 24 21.91 -2.59 -10.34
C SER A 24 22.78 -2.78 -9.10
N THR A 25 22.28 -2.47 -7.89
CA THR A 25 22.96 -2.78 -6.63
C THR A 25 23.09 -4.28 -6.43
N PHE A 26 22.02 -5.05 -6.67
CA PHE A 26 22.03 -6.52 -6.61
C PHE A 26 23.07 -7.12 -7.57
N ARG A 27 23.16 -6.64 -8.81
CA ARG A 27 24.15 -7.13 -9.79
C ARG A 27 25.59 -6.88 -9.33
N ARG A 28 25.88 -5.68 -8.82
CA ARG A 28 27.20 -5.34 -8.30
C ARG A 28 27.56 -6.21 -7.10
N ASP A 29 26.63 -6.41 -6.18
CA ASP A 29 26.87 -7.19 -4.98
C ASP A 29 27.02 -8.69 -5.29
N LEU A 30 26.26 -9.21 -6.25
CA LEU A 30 26.41 -10.57 -6.75
C LEU A 30 27.77 -10.76 -7.44
N ARG A 31 28.18 -9.84 -8.32
CA ARG A 31 29.51 -9.87 -8.94
C ARG A 31 30.60 -9.87 -7.87
N ASN A 32 30.50 -8.98 -6.89
CA ASN A 32 31.44 -8.93 -5.78
C ASN A 32 31.46 -10.26 -5.02
N TRP A 33 30.30 -10.85 -4.74
CA TRP A 33 30.19 -12.15 -4.09
C TRP A 33 30.91 -13.25 -4.87
N ILE A 34 30.79 -13.27 -6.21
CA ILE A 34 31.53 -14.21 -7.07
C ILE A 34 33.03 -13.93 -7.04
N ALA A 35 33.46 -12.67 -7.18
CA ALA A 35 34.87 -12.29 -7.16
C ALA A 35 35.59 -12.72 -5.88
N HIS A 36 34.89 -12.68 -4.73
CA HIS A 36 35.45 -13.18 -3.47
C HIS A 36 35.60 -14.72 -3.41
N ARG A 37 34.87 -15.46 -4.25
CA ARG A 37 34.88 -16.94 -4.33
C ARG A 37 35.71 -17.47 -5.50
N GLN A 38 36.11 -16.60 -6.43
CA GLN A 38 37.02 -16.96 -7.53
C GLN A 38 38.43 -17.33 -7.08
N ALA A 39 38.83 -16.89 -5.88
CA ALA A 39 40.09 -17.31 -5.28
C ALA A 39 40.17 -18.84 -5.05
N ASP A 40 39.02 -19.51 -4.96
CA ASP A 40 38.93 -20.94 -4.66
C ASP A 40 38.82 -21.79 -5.94
N HIS A 41 37.95 -21.43 -6.91
CA HIS A 41 37.71 -22.16 -8.18
C HIS A 41 37.17 -21.25 -9.30
N PRO A 42 37.31 -21.61 -10.60
CA PRO A 42 36.75 -20.84 -11.71
C PRO A 42 35.21 -20.94 -11.76
N TRP A 43 34.55 -19.79 -11.87
CA TRP A 43 33.10 -19.66 -12.00
C TRP A 43 32.71 -19.42 -13.47
N MET A 44 31.66 -20.10 -13.91
CA MET A 44 30.88 -19.71 -15.08
C MET A 44 29.58 -19.07 -14.59
N VAL A 45 29.17 -17.99 -15.24
CA VAL A 45 27.97 -17.23 -14.89
C VAL A 45 27.06 -17.17 -16.10
N THR A 46 25.86 -17.72 -15.98
CA THR A 46 24.83 -17.63 -17.02
C THR A 46 23.76 -16.66 -16.55
N ILE A 47 23.58 -15.57 -17.29
CA ILE A 47 22.63 -14.50 -16.96
C ILE A 47 21.50 -14.54 -17.97
N ILE A 48 20.28 -14.74 -17.48
CA ILE A 48 19.07 -14.65 -18.29
C ILE A 48 18.52 -13.24 -18.10
N GLU A 49 18.58 -12.43 -19.15
CA GLU A 49 18.14 -11.03 -19.17
C GLU A 49 17.11 -10.83 -20.29
N THR A 50 16.09 -10.04 -20.02
CA THR A 50 14.98 -9.80 -20.95
C THR A 50 15.09 -8.45 -21.65
N ASP A 51 15.75 -7.47 -21.02
CA ASP A 51 15.88 -6.11 -21.53
C ASP A 51 17.21 -5.90 -22.28
N GLU A 52 17.14 -5.83 -23.61
CA GLU A 52 18.31 -5.61 -24.48
C GLU A 52 19.14 -4.38 -24.11
N GLN A 53 18.49 -3.32 -23.61
CA GLN A 53 19.18 -2.09 -23.23
C GLN A 53 20.12 -2.29 -22.03
N ARG A 54 19.87 -3.31 -21.20
CA ARG A 54 20.70 -3.65 -20.05
C ARG A 54 21.89 -4.53 -20.42
N LEU A 55 21.85 -5.24 -21.54
CA LEU A 55 22.90 -6.19 -21.94
C LEU A 55 24.29 -5.53 -21.97
N HIS A 56 24.40 -4.30 -22.47
CA HIS A 56 25.68 -3.58 -22.48
C HIS A 56 26.17 -3.26 -21.07
N SER A 57 25.27 -2.83 -20.16
CA SER A 57 25.62 -2.55 -18.77
C SER A 57 26.04 -3.82 -18.00
N ILE A 58 25.42 -4.95 -18.32
CA ILE A 58 25.79 -6.27 -17.79
C ILE A 58 27.16 -6.65 -18.32
N ALA A 59 27.36 -6.64 -19.63
CA ALA A 59 28.64 -6.97 -20.25
C ALA A 59 29.79 -6.14 -19.67
N ASN A 60 29.58 -4.82 -19.47
CA ASN A 60 30.56 -3.94 -18.83
C ASN A 60 30.78 -4.26 -17.35
N LEU A 61 29.73 -4.65 -16.60
CA LEU A 61 29.89 -5.05 -15.21
C LEU A 61 30.77 -6.29 -15.06
N TRP A 62 30.74 -7.19 -16.05
CA TRP A 62 31.44 -8.48 -16.05
C TRP A 62 32.72 -8.52 -16.90
N SER A 63 33.18 -7.38 -17.44
CA SER A 63 34.30 -7.31 -18.40
C SER A 63 35.67 -7.70 -17.87
N ASP A 64 35.86 -7.79 -16.54
CA ASP A 64 37.17 -7.88 -15.90
C ASP A 64 37.69 -9.32 -15.68
N GLY A 65 37.21 -10.31 -16.43
CA GLY A 65 37.83 -11.66 -16.48
C GLY A 65 36.92 -12.85 -16.18
N ASP A 66 35.62 -12.66 -16.00
CA ASP A 66 34.66 -13.73 -15.69
C ASP A 66 34.16 -14.42 -16.97
N LYS A 67 33.99 -15.75 -16.94
CA LYS A 67 33.29 -16.46 -18.03
C LYS A 67 31.79 -16.24 -17.88
N VAL A 68 31.29 -15.16 -18.47
CA VAL A 68 29.87 -14.82 -18.45
C VAL A 68 29.22 -15.11 -19.79
N GLU A 69 28.15 -15.87 -19.75
CA GLU A 69 27.22 -16.10 -20.84
C GLU A 69 25.94 -15.30 -20.56
N ILE A 70 25.47 -14.54 -21.54
CA ILE A 70 24.23 -13.78 -21.43
C ILE A 70 23.24 -14.35 -22.44
N ILE A 71 22.14 -14.88 -21.93
CA ILE A 71 21.01 -15.37 -22.73
C ILE A 71 19.95 -14.28 -22.72
N ASN A 72 19.67 -13.71 -23.90
CA ASN A 72 18.61 -12.72 -24.05
C ASN A 72 17.28 -13.44 -24.28
N GLY A 73 16.44 -13.51 -23.25
CA GLY A 73 15.16 -14.20 -23.33
C GLY A 73 14.50 -14.30 -21.95
N GLN A 74 13.24 -14.72 -21.95
CA GLN A 74 12.43 -14.85 -20.73
C GLN A 74 12.42 -16.30 -20.26
N PHE A 75 12.75 -16.54 -18.98
CA PHE A 75 12.69 -17.90 -18.44
C PHE A 75 11.24 -18.40 -18.30
N SER A 76 11.00 -19.65 -18.71
CA SER A 76 9.70 -20.31 -18.62
C SER A 76 9.82 -21.73 -18.06
N THR A 77 9.03 -22.00 -17.02
CA THR A 77 8.90 -23.31 -16.35
C THR A 77 7.92 -24.26 -17.05
N ARG A 78 7.13 -23.77 -18.02
CA ARG A 78 6.12 -24.56 -18.74
C ARG A 78 6.78 -25.53 -19.72
N LEU A 79 6.59 -26.83 -19.49
CA LEU A 79 7.28 -27.95 -20.16
C LEU A 79 6.92 -28.22 -21.64
N ASP A 80 6.01 -27.48 -22.26
CA ASP A 80 5.48 -27.83 -23.59
C ASP A 80 5.73 -26.77 -24.69
N VAL A 81 6.54 -25.76 -24.42
CA VAL A 81 6.84 -24.71 -25.40
C VAL A 81 8.22 -25.01 -26.00
N ASP A 82 8.24 -25.66 -27.18
CA ASP A 82 9.42 -25.60 -28.06
C ASP A 82 9.86 -24.14 -28.18
N SER A 83 11.17 -23.88 -28.19
CA SER A 83 11.82 -22.57 -28.27
C SER A 83 11.21 -21.69 -29.37
N SER A 84 10.14 -20.99 -29.01
CA SER A 84 9.31 -20.22 -29.91
C SER A 84 9.26 -18.78 -29.43
N LEU A 85 9.26 -17.89 -30.42
CA LEU A 85 9.11 -16.47 -30.23
C LEU A 85 7.74 -16.17 -29.62
N MET A 86 7.73 -15.63 -28.39
CA MET A 86 6.53 -15.25 -27.66
C MET A 86 6.37 -13.73 -27.69
N THR A 87 5.12 -13.26 -27.76
CA THR A 87 4.82 -11.83 -27.66
C THR A 87 4.75 -11.41 -26.20
N TRP A 88 5.52 -10.37 -25.88
CA TRP A 88 5.59 -9.71 -24.58
C TRP A 88 5.27 -8.22 -24.74
N TRP A 89 5.07 -7.51 -23.64
CA TRP A 89 4.72 -6.11 -23.62
C TRP A 89 5.74 -5.32 -22.81
N LEU A 90 6.41 -4.38 -23.48
CA LEU A 90 7.35 -3.44 -22.89
C LEU A 90 6.62 -2.21 -22.37
N ALA A 91 6.79 -1.94 -21.08
CA ALA A 91 6.44 -0.68 -20.44
C ALA A 91 7.73 0.11 -20.18
N ASP A 92 7.92 1.20 -20.91
CA ASP A 92 8.99 2.17 -20.67
C ASP A 92 8.38 3.44 -20.06
N ASN A 93 8.69 3.69 -18.79
CA ASN A 93 8.35 4.89 -18.05
C ASN A 93 9.66 5.57 -17.64
N THR A 94 10.20 6.30 -18.61
CA THR A 94 11.49 6.96 -18.52
C THR A 94 11.53 7.99 -17.39
N ASP A 95 10.40 8.63 -17.10
CA ASP A 95 10.23 9.61 -16.02
C ASP A 95 10.30 8.97 -14.62
N ALA A 96 9.83 7.73 -14.47
CA ALA A 96 9.91 6.96 -13.23
C ALA A 96 11.19 6.11 -13.13
N GLY A 97 12.05 6.11 -14.16
CA GLY A 97 13.21 5.22 -14.26
C GLY A 97 12.82 3.74 -14.30
N VAL A 98 11.63 3.43 -14.83
CA VAL A 98 11.05 2.09 -14.85
C VAL A 98 10.95 1.59 -16.28
N ARG A 99 11.61 0.48 -16.59
CA ARG A 99 11.48 -0.25 -17.87
C ARG A 99 11.28 -1.74 -17.56
N ILE A 100 10.12 -2.30 -17.93
CA ILE A 100 9.77 -3.70 -17.68
C ILE A 100 9.17 -4.37 -18.90
N ILE A 101 9.26 -5.69 -18.94
CA ILE A 101 8.72 -6.54 -19.99
C ILE A 101 7.82 -7.59 -19.34
N VAL A 102 6.53 -7.62 -19.69
CA VAL A 102 5.55 -8.50 -19.04
C VAL A 102 4.74 -9.28 -20.05
N GLY A 103 4.19 -10.42 -19.63
CA GLY A 103 3.40 -11.30 -20.49
C GLY A 103 2.02 -10.74 -20.83
N ASP A 104 1.50 -9.81 -20.02
CA ASP A 104 0.19 -9.21 -20.18
C ASP A 104 0.29 -7.72 -20.55
N ARG A 105 -0.47 -7.31 -21.57
CA ARG A 105 -0.51 -5.93 -22.05
C ARG A 105 -0.96 -4.94 -20.98
N ARG A 106 -2.00 -5.30 -20.22
CA ARG A 106 -2.60 -4.42 -19.21
C ARG A 106 -1.67 -4.24 -18.03
N GLU A 107 -0.87 -5.25 -17.71
CA GLU A 107 0.21 -5.12 -16.75
C GLU A 107 1.21 -4.06 -17.23
N ALA A 108 1.65 -4.11 -18.49
CA ALA A 108 2.52 -3.07 -19.05
C ALA A 108 1.88 -1.67 -19.02
N GLU A 109 0.57 -1.57 -19.30
CA GLU A 109 -0.19 -0.32 -19.21
C GLU A 109 -0.23 0.26 -17.78
N ARG A 110 -0.11 -0.57 -16.72
CA ARG A 110 -0.04 -0.08 -15.33
C ARG A 110 1.28 0.60 -15.00
N PHE A 111 2.39 0.08 -15.52
CA PHE A 111 3.74 0.61 -15.24
C PHE A 111 4.08 1.85 -16.08
N SER A 112 3.46 1.97 -17.26
CA SER A 112 3.54 3.15 -18.14
C SER A 112 2.15 3.70 -18.48
N PRO A 113 1.38 4.26 -17.54
CA PRO A 113 -0.01 4.66 -17.77
C PRO A 113 -0.16 5.80 -18.80
N ASN A 114 0.93 6.50 -19.11
CA ASN A 114 0.97 7.63 -20.04
C ASN A 114 1.57 7.27 -21.42
N VAL A 115 2.04 6.03 -21.61
CA VAL A 115 2.68 5.57 -22.85
C VAL A 115 2.09 4.21 -23.22
N ALA A 116 1.59 4.07 -24.45
CA ALA A 116 1.07 2.79 -24.92
C ALA A 116 2.20 1.73 -24.90
N PRO A 117 2.00 0.57 -24.27
CA PRO A 117 3.03 -0.47 -24.26
C PRO A 117 3.37 -0.96 -25.65
N GLU A 118 4.66 -1.19 -25.86
CA GLU A 118 5.19 -1.73 -27.11
C GLU A 118 5.13 -3.27 -27.06
N ALA A 119 4.55 -3.89 -28.09
CA ALA A 119 4.63 -5.33 -28.24
C ALA A 119 6.03 -5.71 -28.72
N ILE A 120 6.74 -6.54 -27.96
CA ILE A 120 8.05 -7.06 -28.32
C ILE A 120 7.99 -8.58 -28.43
N THR A 121 8.93 -9.16 -29.16
CA THR A 121 9.01 -10.61 -29.34
C THR A 121 10.31 -11.10 -28.73
N LEU A 122 10.22 -12.03 -27.77
CA LEU A 122 11.38 -12.61 -27.10
C LEU A 122 11.36 -14.13 -27.19
N GLU A 123 12.55 -14.73 -27.17
CA GLU A 123 12.72 -16.17 -27.04
C GLU A 123 12.38 -16.63 -25.62
N ALA A 124 11.68 -17.75 -25.52
CA ALA A 124 11.47 -18.44 -24.25
C ALA A 124 12.71 -19.28 -23.91
N VAL A 125 13.31 -19.02 -22.76
CA VAL A 125 14.45 -19.78 -22.21
C VAL A 125 13.90 -20.92 -21.35
N THR A 126 14.22 -22.15 -21.73
CA THR A 126 13.75 -23.38 -21.08
C THR A 126 14.85 -24.06 -20.27
N TYR A 127 14.50 -25.11 -19.53
CA TYR A 127 15.49 -25.96 -18.86
C TYR A 127 16.50 -26.57 -19.85
N THR A 128 16.08 -26.88 -21.08
CA THR A 128 16.97 -27.42 -22.11
C THR A 128 18.08 -26.43 -22.47
N ASP A 129 17.75 -25.15 -22.58
CA ASP A 129 18.70 -24.08 -22.91
C ASP A 129 19.72 -23.85 -21.78
N ILE A 130 19.31 -24.15 -20.54
CA ILE A 130 20.15 -24.04 -19.34
C ILE A 130 21.01 -25.30 -19.11
N GLU A 131 20.47 -26.50 -19.38
CA GLU A 131 21.11 -27.77 -19.06
C GLU A 131 22.12 -28.22 -20.14
N GLN A 132 21.83 -28.01 -21.42
CA GLN A 132 22.70 -28.45 -22.52
C GLN A 132 24.13 -27.88 -22.50
N PRO A 133 24.39 -26.62 -22.09
CA PRO A 133 25.75 -26.05 -22.10
C PRO A 133 26.60 -26.46 -20.89
N HIS A 134 26.02 -27.07 -19.85
CA HIS A 134 26.63 -27.13 -18.52
C HIS A 134 26.57 -28.51 -17.85
N ALA A 135 27.25 -29.50 -18.44
CA ALA A 135 27.30 -30.85 -17.87
C ALA A 135 28.01 -30.89 -16.49
N ASN A 136 27.22 -31.17 -15.44
CA ASN A 136 27.63 -31.55 -14.07
C ASN A 136 28.64 -30.60 -13.38
N PRO A 137 28.24 -29.35 -13.02
CA PRO A 137 29.08 -28.47 -12.22
C PRO A 137 29.33 -29.05 -10.82
N SER A 138 30.48 -28.73 -10.21
CA SER A 138 30.77 -29.12 -8.82
C SER A 138 29.93 -28.37 -7.79
N GLU A 139 29.50 -27.16 -8.14
CA GLU A 139 28.64 -26.31 -7.35
C GLU A 139 27.69 -25.60 -8.31
N LEU A 140 26.38 -25.76 -8.10
CA LEU A 140 25.35 -25.06 -8.87
C LEU A 140 24.64 -24.08 -7.95
N VAL A 141 24.68 -22.81 -8.30
CA VAL A 141 24.03 -21.73 -7.55
C VAL A 141 22.94 -21.10 -8.41
N LEU A 142 21.71 -21.08 -7.92
CA LEU A 142 20.65 -20.28 -8.53
C LEU A 142 20.54 -18.95 -7.81
N SER A 143 20.40 -17.88 -8.57
CA SER A 143 20.23 -16.53 -8.03
C SER A 143 19.03 -15.86 -8.70
N PHE A 144 18.13 -15.31 -7.90
CA PHE A 144 16.96 -14.58 -8.40
C PHE A 144 16.59 -13.39 -7.51
N HIS A 145 15.82 -12.47 -8.08
CA HIS A 145 15.12 -11.46 -7.32
C HIS A 145 13.78 -12.02 -6.88
N ALA A 146 13.36 -11.80 -5.63
CA ALA A 146 12.08 -12.35 -5.14
C ALA A 146 10.87 -11.88 -5.95
N ASP A 147 11.00 -10.74 -6.64
CA ASP A 147 9.94 -10.17 -7.49
C ASP A 147 10.04 -10.60 -8.97
N SER A 148 11.13 -11.24 -9.41
CA SER A 148 11.35 -11.57 -10.84
C SER A 148 10.68 -12.88 -11.27
N LEU A 149 10.51 -13.81 -10.33
CA LEU A 149 9.87 -15.10 -10.56
C LEU A 149 8.85 -15.36 -9.46
N SER A 150 7.74 -16.02 -9.80
CA SER A 150 6.79 -16.43 -8.78
C SER A 150 7.46 -17.41 -7.79
N ALA A 151 6.97 -17.43 -6.55
CA ALA A 151 7.51 -18.37 -5.55
C ALA A 151 7.31 -19.84 -5.97
N GLU A 152 6.33 -20.12 -6.84
CA GLU A 152 6.11 -21.42 -7.47
C GLU A 152 7.19 -21.72 -8.51
N ASP A 153 7.47 -20.80 -9.43
CA ASP A 153 8.52 -20.95 -10.45
C ASP A 153 9.91 -21.12 -9.84
N ILE A 154 10.21 -20.34 -8.79
CA ILE A 154 11.43 -20.50 -7.99
C ILE A 154 11.54 -21.94 -7.44
N THR A 155 10.43 -22.46 -6.93
CA THR A 155 10.40 -23.80 -6.32
C THR A 155 10.53 -24.89 -7.37
N ASP A 156 9.90 -24.73 -8.54
CA ASP A 156 10.05 -25.65 -9.69
C ASP A 156 11.50 -25.66 -10.22
N ALA A 157 12.10 -24.48 -10.41
CA ALA A 157 13.48 -24.35 -10.86
C ALA A 157 14.47 -25.01 -9.88
N VAL A 158 14.28 -24.80 -8.58
CA VAL A 158 15.10 -25.45 -7.54
C VAL A 158 14.90 -26.97 -7.54
N SER A 159 13.67 -27.44 -7.74
CA SER A 159 13.36 -28.88 -7.74
C SER A 159 13.95 -29.60 -8.96
N ARG A 160 14.00 -28.94 -10.12
CA ARG A 160 14.51 -29.52 -11.38
C ARG A 160 16.02 -29.43 -11.51
N LEU A 161 16.58 -28.25 -11.27
CA LEU A 161 18.02 -28.02 -11.43
C LEU A 161 18.83 -28.53 -10.24
N THR A 162 18.19 -28.77 -9.09
CA THR A 162 18.81 -29.34 -7.88
C THR A 162 20.10 -28.62 -7.42
N PRO A 163 20.05 -27.30 -7.19
CA PRO A 163 21.25 -26.53 -6.87
C PRO A 163 21.82 -26.86 -5.48
N THR A 164 23.11 -26.59 -5.28
CA THR A 164 23.72 -26.68 -3.94
C THR A 164 23.31 -25.52 -3.06
N SER A 165 23.09 -24.34 -3.65
CA SER A 165 22.64 -23.15 -2.95
C SER A 165 21.76 -22.25 -3.81
N VAL A 166 20.94 -21.46 -3.11
CA VAL A 166 20.00 -20.52 -3.70
C VAL A 166 20.22 -19.15 -3.06
N LEU A 167 20.43 -18.13 -3.89
CA LEU A 167 20.60 -16.74 -3.49
C LEU A 167 19.34 -15.97 -3.86
N VAL A 168 18.75 -15.29 -2.88
CA VAL A 168 17.52 -14.52 -3.07
C VAL A 168 17.76 -13.10 -2.61
N SER A 169 17.52 -12.13 -3.48
CA SER A 169 17.41 -10.74 -3.03
C SER A 169 15.99 -10.45 -2.53
N ARG A 170 15.91 -9.69 -1.44
CA ARG A 170 14.66 -9.32 -0.74
C ARG A 170 13.71 -10.51 -0.53
N PRO A 171 14.17 -11.59 0.11
CA PRO A 171 13.34 -12.78 0.31
C PRO A 171 12.05 -12.42 1.05
N ASN A 172 10.91 -12.79 0.48
CA ASN A 172 9.63 -12.73 1.17
C ASN A 172 9.37 -14.04 1.96
N PRO A 173 8.46 -14.03 2.94
CA PRO A 173 8.18 -15.21 3.76
C PRO A 173 7.67 -16.43 2.98
N ASP A 174 7.02 -16.23 1.82
CA ASP A 174 6.50 -17.33 1.00
C ASP A 174 7.64 -18.09 0.31
N VAL A 175 8.59 -17.37 -0.29
CA VAL A 175 9.81 -17.95 -0.88
C VAL A 175 10.59 -18.73 0.18
N THR A 176 10.80 -18.14 1.37
CA THR A 176 11.47 -18.84 2.48
C THR A 176 10.75 -20.13 2.87
N ARG A 177 9.41 -20.09 2.96
CA ARG A 177 8.61 -21.25 3.35
C ARG A 177 8.67 -22.34 2.29
N ARG A 178 8.53 -22.01 1.01
CA ARG A 178 8.55 -22.99 -0.09
C ARG A 178 9.92 -23.63 -0.28
N LEU A 179 11.00 -22.85 -0.21
CA LEU A 179 12.38 -23.39 -0.22
C LEU A 179 12.61 -24.40 0.92
N ALA A 180 12.04 -24.14 2.11
CA ALA A 180 12.09 -25.10 3.20
C ALA A 180 11.31 -26.39 2.91
N HIS A 181 10.19 -26.33 2.19
CA HIS A 181 9.42 -27.52 1.79
C HIS A 181 10.18 -28.39 0.79
N VAL A 182 11.00 -27.80 -0.09
CA VAL A 182 11.86 -28.54 -1.02
C VAL A 182 13.25 -28.83 -0.46
N GLY A 183 13.42 -28.75 0.86
CA GLY A 183 14.61 -29.25 1.57
C GLY A 183 15.77 -28.26 1.67
N PHE A 184 15.56 -26.96 1.48
CA PHE A 184 16.60 -25.94 1.67
C PHE A 184 16.47 -25.22 3.02
N ALA A 185 17.60 -24.93 3.65
CA ALA A 185 17.67 -24.24 4.93
C ALA A 185 18.38 -22.89 4.79
N PHE A 186 17.92 -21.90 5.56
CA PHE A 186 18.56 -20.58 5.61
C PHE A 186 19.98 -20.67 6.17
N ALA A 187 20.95 -20.20 5.39
CA ALA A 187 22.40 -20.26 5.68
C ALA A 187 23.01 -18.88 5.99
N GLY A 188 22.19 -17.83 6.07
CA GLY A 188 22.63 -16.45 6.37
C GLY A 188 22.38 -15.50 5.21
N ARG A 189 23.13 -14.40 5.18
CA ARG A 189 23.06 -13.38 4.12
C ARG A 189 24.36 -13.38 3.31
N PRO A 190 24.31 -13.35 1.97
CA PRO A 190 25.50 -13.30 1.14
C PRO A 190 26.09 -11.87 1.04
N TRP A 191 25.26 -10.82 1.13
CA TRP A 191 25.67 -9.41 1.15
C TRP A 191 24.58 -8.52 1.79
N GLY A 192 24.81 -7.21 1.83
CA GLY A 192 23.80 -6.23 2.24
C GLY A 192 23.44 -6.24 3.73
N GLN A 193 22.50 -5.36 4.07
CA GLN A 193 21.88 -5.27 5.40
C GLN A 193 20.89 -6.43 5.64
N ALA A 194 20.38 -6.53 6.88
CA ALA A 194 19.38 -7.55 7.21
C ALA A 194 18.13 -7.39 6.33
N GLY A 195 17.72 -8.48 5.66
CA GLY A 195 16.54 -8.49 4.79
C GLY A 195 16.81 -8.15 3.32
N GLU A 196 18.00 -7.65 2.97
CA GLU A 196 18.34 -7.34 1.57
C GLU A 196 18.66 -8.57 0.74
N SER A 197 19.24 -9.60 1.36
CA SER A 197 19.54 -10.87 0.70
C SER A 197 19.52 -12.05 1.67
N ALA A 198 19.30 -13.24 1.13
CA ALA A 198 19.40 -14.50 1.85
C ALA A 198 20.08 -15.58 1.01
N THR A 199 20.88 -16.40 1.68
CA THR A 199 21.42 -17.65 1.13
C THR A 199 20.64 -18.80 1.74
N TYR A 200 20.21 -19.73 0.90
CA TYR A 200 19.67 -21.01 1.27
C TYR A 200 20.58 -22.11 0.75
N VAL A 201 20.79 -23.17 1.52
CA VAL A 201 21.59 -24.33 1.13
C VAL A 201 20.77 -25.60 1.31
N ALA A 202 21.02 -26.62 0.49
CA ALA A 202 20.37 -27.92 0.66
C ALA A 202 20.62 -28.44 2.08
N SER A 203 19.55 -28.84 2.78
CA SER A 203 19.62 -29.23 4.21
C SER A 203 20.54 -30.43 4.42
N SER A 204 20.62 -31.32 3.43
CA SER A 204 21.55 -32.46 3.39
C SER A 204 23.02 -32.04 3.32
N SER A 205 23.31 -30.84 2.83
CA SER A 205 24.65 -30.33 2.55
C SER A 205 25.07 -29.20 3.49
N MET A 206 24.26 -28.88 4.49
CA MET A 206 24.48 -27.75 5.39
C MET A 206 25.68 -27.98 6.34
N THR A 207 26.71 -27.14 6.23
CA THR A 207 27.92 -27.26 7.04
C THR A 207 27.79 -26.64 8.43
N ALA A 208 28.73 -26.94 9.33
CA ALA A 208 28.81 -26.26 10.64
C ALA A 208 29.09 -24.75 10.50
N SER A 209 29.77 -24.33 9.43
CA SER A 209 30.02 -22.93 9.10
C SER A 209 28.72 -22.21 8.74
N ASP A 210 27.87 -22.84 7.92
CA ASP A 210 26.58 -22.30 7.50
C ASP A 210 25.63 -22.12 8.68
N ARG A 211 25.58 -23.11 9.58
CA ARG A 211 24.78 -23.02 10.82
C ARG A 211 25.24 -21.88 11.71
N ARG A 212 26.56 -21.68 11.86
CA ARG A 212 27.11 -20.56 12.64
C ARG A 212 26.78 -19.23 11.98
N ARG A 213 26.91 -19.12 10.67
CA ARG A 213 26.57 -17.90 9.91
C ARG A 213 25.08 -17.57 10.04
N ALA A 214 24.21 -18.55 9.88
CA ALA A 214 22.76 -18.40 10.08
C ALA A 214 22.42 -17.97 11.52
N LEU A 215 23.06 -18.57 12.53
CA LEU A 215 22.88 -18.20 13.93
C LEU A 215 23.38 -16.77 14.21
N THR A 216 24.55 -16.39 13.68
CA THR A 216 25.11 -15.04 13.82
C THR A 216 24.22 -13.99 13.17
N VAL A 217 23.66 -14.27 11.99
CA VAL A 217 22.72 -13.36 11.30
C VAL A 217 21.43 -13.22 12.11
N LYS A 218 20.83 -14.33 12.56
CA LYS A 218 19.63 -14.31 13.41
C LYS A 218 19.86 -13.62 14.76
N SER A 219 21.03 -13.84 15.36
CA SER A 219 21.44 -13.21 16.62
C SER A 219 21.74 -11.72 16.41
N GLY A 220 22.33 -11.33 15.28
CA GLY A 220 22.56 -9.93 14.91
C GLY A 220 21.26 -9.16 14.71
N GLN A 221 20.29 -9.76 14.00
CA GLN A 221 18.93 -9.23 13.89
C GLN A 221 18.27 -9.07 15.27
N SER A 222 18.48 -10.05 16.16
CA SER A 222 17.96 -10.01 17.53
C SER A 222 18.66 -8.97 18.41
N ILE A 223 19.98 -8.78 18.28
CA ILE A 223 20.79 -7.83 19.05
C ILE A 223 20.56 -6.39 18.58
N GLU A 224 20.34 -6.15 17.29
CA GLU A 224 19.92 -4.85 16.77
C GLU A 224 18.49 -4.49 17.27
N SER A 225 17.62 -5.50 17.34
CA SER A 225 16.31 -5.40 18.01
C SER A 225 16.42 -5.20 19.53
N PHE A 226 17.50 -5.65 20.19
CA PHE A 226 17.69 -5.54 21.63
C PHE A 226 18.47 -4.28 22.07
N ARG A 227 19.42 -3.79 21.27
CA ARG A 227 20.19 -2.55 21.51
C ARG A 227 19.35 -1.28 21.32
N SER A 228 18.17 -1.39 20.72
CA SER A 228 17.20 -0.31 20.62
C SER A 228 16.35 -0.12 21.89
N HIS A 229 16.49 -0.96 22.94
CA HIS A 229 15.65 -0.87 24.14
C HIS A 229 16.39 -1.22 25.43
N LEU A 230 16.94 -0.21 26.13
CA LEU A 230 17.13 -0.27 27.59
C LEU A 230 16.77 1.08 28.26
N PRO A 231 15.98 1.06 29.35
CA PRO A 231 15.33 2.29 29.81
C PRO A 231 15.98 3.03 30.99
N ALA A 232 15.76 4.35 31.00
CA ALA A 232 16.23 5.30 32.00
C ALA A 232 15.24 5.47 33.19
N PRO A 233 15.67 6.08 34.31
CA PRO A 233 14.93 6.15 35.59
C PRO A 233 13.50 6.73 35.53
N ASP A 234 13.16 7.50 34.50
CA ASP A 234 11.83 8.10 34.31
C ASP A 234 10.76 7.08 33.92
N GLU A 235 11.14 5.93 33.36
CA GLU A 235 10.20 4.83 33.09
C GLU A 235 9.63 4.18 34.36
N ARG A 236 10.32 4.34 35.50
CA ARG A 236 9.81 3.88 36.81
C ARG A 236 8.67 4.75 37.32
N ARG A 237 8.60 6.02 36.91
CA ARG A 237 7.48 6.93 37.26
C ARG A 237 6.29 6.74 36.31
N ALA A 238 6.53 6.39 35.05
CA ALA A 238 5.49 5.98 34.10
C ALA A 238 4.78 4.68 34.52
N ALA A 239 5.52 3.72 35.10
CA ALA A 239 4.97 2.47 35.62
C ALA A 239 3.95 2.68 36.77
N ALA A 240 4.16 3.69 37.63
CA ALA A 240 3.25 4.02 38.72
C ALA A 240 1.93 4.65 38.22
N ARG A 241 1.93 5.33 37.07
CA ARG A 241 0.70 5.83 36.41
C ARG A 241 -0.02 4.75 35.61
N LYS A 242 0.72 3.85 34.94
CA LYS A 242 0.18 2.64 34.28
C LYS A 242 -0.61 1.72 35.22
N LEU A 243 -0.33 1.75 36.53
CA LEU A 243 -1.03 0.93 37.52
C LEU A 243 -2.45 1.43 37.84
N ARG A 244 -2.73 2.75 37.68
CA ARG A 244 -4.05 3.34 37.94
C ARG A 244 -5.06 3.09 36.81
N HIS A 245 -4.61 3.01 35.56
CA HIS A 245 -5.47 2.66 34.42
C HIS A 245 -5.72 1.15 34.26
N ARG A 246 -4.97 0.30 34.96
CA ARG A 246 -5.05 -1.18 34.88
C ARG A 246 -6.15 -1.82 35.74
N VAL A 247 -6.97 -1.05 36.46
CA VAL A 247 -7.95 -1.58 37.43
C VAL A 247 -9.33 -1.87 36.83
N SER A 248 -9.62 -1.45 35.60
CA SER A 248 -10.82 -1.88 34.87
C SER A 248 -10.45 -2.97 33.86
N ARG A 249 -10.77 -4.23 34.17
CA ARG A 249 -10.32 -5.42 33.45
C ARG A 249 -11.33 -5.89 32.39
N ALA A 250 -10.92 -5.80 31.13
CA ALA A 250 -10.87 -6.95 30.24
C ALA A 250 -9.48 -6.98 29.59
N ALA A 251 -8.94 -8.15 29.26
CA ALA A 251 -7.74 -8.23 28.45
C ALA A 251 -8.11 -7.77 27.02
N LEU A 252 -7.54 -6.66 26.56
CA LEU A 252 -7.75 -6.18 25.19
C LEU A 252 -7.40 -7.31 24.21
N ARG A 253 -8.24 -7.51 23.21
CA ARG A 253 -8.00 -8.49 22.15
C ARG A 253 -6.89 -7.98 21.24
N ASP A 254 -6.03 -8.90 20.84
CA ASP A 254 -4.91 -8.63 19.93
C ASP A 254 -5.23 -8.98 18.48
N VAL A 255 -6.43 -9.53 18.21
CA VAL A 255 -6.82 -10.00 16.88
C VAL A 255 -7.36 -8.83 16.08
N LEU A 256 -6.58 -8.40 15.09
CA LEU A 256 -7.04 -7.74 13.88
C LEU A 256 -6.67 -8.71 12.75
N ASP A 257 -7.62 -9.23 11.99
CA ASP A 257 -7.34 -10.29 11.00
C ASP A 257 -6.74 -9.70 9.71
N PRO A 258 -5.45 -9.88 9.42
CA PRO A 258 -4.85 -9.38 8.17
C PRO A 258 -5.27 -10.22 6.96
N SER A 259 -5.81 -11.43 7.16
CA SER A 259 -6.21 -12.34 6.07
C SER A 259 -7.48 -11.89 5.35
N PHE A 260 -8.29 -11.07 6.02
CA PHE A 260 -9.38 -10.35 5.37
C PHE A 260 -8.89 -9.25 4.42
N GLY A 261 -7.58 -8.95 4.40
CA GLY A 261 -6.91 -8.02 3.49
C GLY A 261 -6.70 -8.52 2.06
N VAL A 262 -7.08 -9.76 1.73
CA VAL A 262 -7.04 -10.24 0.34
C VAL A 262 -8.04 -9.43 -0.47
N SER A 263 -7.56 -8.68 -1.47
CA SER A 263 -8.43 -8.01 -2.43
C SER A 263 -9.39 -9.05 -2.98
N LYS A 264 -10.70 -8.85 -2.82
CA LYS A 264 -11.63 -9.57 -3.67
C LYS A 264 -11.33 -9.15 -5.11
N ASP A 265 -11.42 -10.09 -6.04
CA ASP A 265 -11.37 -9.73 -7.44
C ASP A 265 -12.42 -8.65 -7.68
N SER A 266 -12.04 -7.58 -8.38
CA SER A 266 -13.00 -6.56 -8.76
C SER A 266 -14.12 -7.25 -9.55
N PRO A 267 -15.40 -6.94 -9.28
CA PRO A 267 -16.50 -7.53 -10.03
C PRO A 267 -16.21 -7.31 -11.52
N SER A 268 -16.30 -8.39 -12.29
CA SER A 268 -15.93 -8.32 -13.70
C SER A 268 -16.85 -7.34 -14.43
N LEU A 269 -16.45 -6.82 -15.59
CA LEU A 269 -17.41 -6.08 -16.44
C LEU A 269 -18.65 -6.88 -16.75
N GLY A 270 -18.52 -8.20 -16.85
CA GLY A 270 -19.64 -9.10 -17.03
C GLY A 270 -20.61 -8.99 -15.86
N ASP A 271 -20.11 -9.02 -14.62
CA ASP A 271 -20.92 -8.92 -13.40
C ASP A 271 -21.53 -7.53 -13.25
N VAL A 272 -20.75 -6.48 -13.54
CA VAL A 272 -21.21 -5.10 -13.52
C VAL A 272 -22.28 -4.87 -14.58
N ARG A 273 -22.08 -5.33 -15.83
CA ARG A 273 -23.07 -5.22 -16.91
C ARG A 273 -24.29 -6.07 -16.66
N ALA A 274 -24.12 -7.32 -16.24
CA ALA A 274 -25.24 -8.19 -15.87
C ALA A 274 -26.07 -7.59 -14.73
N PHE A 275 -25.42 -6.94 -13.76
CA PHE A 275 -26.11 -6.20 -12.72
C PHE A 275 -26.85 -4.98 -13.29
N ILE A 276 -26.19 -4.16 -14.12
CA ILE A 276 -26.81 -3.00 -14.80
C ILE A 276 -28.04 -3.43 -15.61
N ASP A 277 -27.91 -4.51 -16.39
CA ASP A 277 -28.96 -5.07 -17.24
C ASP A 277 -30.10 -5.69 -16.42
N ALA A 278 -29.81 -6.12 -15.17
CA ALA A 278 -30.78 -6.68 -14.25
C ALA A 278 -31.51 -5.64 -13.39
N VAL A 279 -31.09 -4.37 -13.38
CA VAL A 279 -31.84 -3.28 -12.72
C VAL A 279 -33.07 -2.98 -13.59
N PRO A 280 -34.29 -3.36 -13.16
CA PRO A 280 -35.49 -3.18 -13.97
C PRO A 280 -35.84 -1.69 -14.10
N GLY A 281 -36.04 -1.20 -15.33
CA GLY A 281 -36.74 0.09 -15.56
C GLY A 281 -38.24 -0.03 -15.25
N PRO A 282 -38.94 1.04 -14.81
CA PRO A 282 -38.75 2.45 -15.19
C PRO A 282 -38.41 3.42 -14.02
N ALA A 283 -37.98 4.63 -14.37
CA ALA A 283 -37.63 5.74 -13.48
C ALA A 283 -38.80 6.36 -12.68
N ASP A 284 -40.04 5.86 -12.89
CA ASP A 284 -41.25 6.42 -12.28
C ASP A 284 -41.50 5.92 -10.85
N VAL A 285 -40.83 4.83 -10.45
CA VAL A 285 -40.89 4.29 -9.09
C VAL A 285 -39.72 4.84 -8.31
N THR A 286 -40.02 5.58 -7.23
CA THR A 286 -39.01 6.07 -6.30
C THR A 286 -39.12 5.38 -4.94
N TRP A 287 -38.01 5.26 -4.24
CA TRP A 287 -37.97 4.67 -2.91
C TRP A 287 -37.10 5.47 -1.94
N ASP A 288 -37.45 5.34 -0.66
CA ASP A 288 -36.74 5.92 0.47
C ASP A 288 -35.78 4.90 1.09
N ILE A 289 -34.81 5.40 1.86
CA ILE A 289 -33.93 4.59 2.71
C ILE A 289 -33.89 5.15 4.13
N GLU A 290 -33.39 4.34 5.04
CA GLU A 290 -32.94 4.78 6.37
C GLU A 290 -31.41 4.81 6.40
N VAL A 291 -30.84 5.91 6.91
CA VAL A 291 -29.40 6.03 7.17
C VAL A 291 -29.06 5.50 8.57
N ASP A 292 -27.81 5.10 8.78
CA ASP A 292 -27.35 4.56 10.07
C ASP A 292 -27.59 5.55 11.22
N ASP A 293 -28.04 5.03 12.36
CA ASP A 293 -28.26 5.81 13.57
C ASP A 293 -26.94 6.22 14.23
N ARG A 294 -26.87 7.47 14.69
CA ARG A 294 -25.65 8.04 15.28
C ARG A 294 -25.27 7.37 16.59
N GLU A 295 -26.23 7.02 17.44
CA GLU A 295 -25.92 6.35 18.71
C GLU A 295 -25.37 4.94 18.46
N GLU A 296 -25.86 4.26 17.43
CA GLU A 296 -25.30 2.96 17.02
C GLU A 296 -23.88 3.09 16.48
N VAL A 297 -23.61 4.09 15.64
CA VAL A 297 -22.26 4.39 15.14
C VAL A 297 -21.31 4.70 16.30
N ASP A 298 -21.71 5.57 17.23
CA ASP A 298 -20.93 5.91 18.42
C ASP A 298 -20.67 4.67 19.30
N ARG A 299 -21.66 3.79 19.46
CA ARG A 299 -21.50 2.54 20.20
C ARG A 299 -20.48 1.62 19.53
N ARG A 300 -20.54 1.44 18.21
CA ARG A 300 -19.56 0.63 17.45
C ARG A 300 -18.14 1.19 17.59
N ILE A 301 -17.99 2.52 17.61
CA ILE A 301 -16.70 3.20 17.82
C ILE A 301 -16.13 2.88 19.21
N HIS A 302 -16.94 3.04 20.27
CA HIS A 302 -16.49 2.75 21.64
C HIS A 302 -16.25 1.26 21.85
N ASP A 303 -17.09 0.39 21.29
CA ASP A 303 -16.89 -1.06 21.30
C ASP A 303 -15.54 -1.43 20.66
N CYS A 304 -15.15 -0.77 19.57
CA CYS A 304 -13.84 -0.99 18.96
C CYS A 304 -12.71 -0.63 19.95
N PHE A 305 -12.79 0.54 20.58
CA PHE A 305 -11.78 0.97 21.54
C PHE A 305 -11.73 0.07 22.78
N ASP A 306 -12.86 -0.28 23.35
CA ASP A 306 -12.94 -1.11 24.56
C ASP A 306 -12.44 -2.54 24.30
N ASN A 307 -12.63 -3.06 23.10
CA ASN A 307 -12.16 -4.41 22.75
C ASN A 307 -10.69 -4.45 22.29
N PHE A 308 -10.22 -3.44 21.54
CA PHE A 308 -8.91 -3.49 20.86
C PHE A 308 -7.92 -2.41 21.32
N GLY A 309 -8.38 -1.38 22.01
CA GLY A 309 -7.57 -0.24 22.44
C GLY A 309 -7.15 0.66 21.28
N VAL A 310 -7.94 0.71 20.22
CA VAL A 310 -7.71 1.52 19.01
C VAL A 310 -9.03 2.13 18.55
N TRP A 311 -8.96 3.34 17.99
CA TRP A 311 -10.10 4.03 17.41
C TRP A 311 -10.22 3.71 15.91
N PRO A 312 -11.42 3.39 15.39
CA PRO A 312 -11.61 3.31 13.95
C PRO A 312 -11.49 4.71 13.33
N ILE A 313 -11.06 4.83 12.08
CA ILE A 313 -11.09 6.11 11.35
C ILE A 313 -11.50 5.86 9.90
N SER A 314 -12.00 6.89 9.24
CA SER A 314 -12.37 6.82 7.83
C SER A 314 -11.77 7.97 7.04
N PHE A 315 -11.66 7.81 5.73
CA PHE A 315 -11.45 8.94 4.83
C PHE A 315 -12.56 9.98 4.99
N SER A 316 -12.30 11.17 4.48
CA SER A 316 -13.26 12.27 4.52
C SER A 316 -13.23 13.07 3.23
N MET A 317 -14.22 13.93 3.03
CA MET A 317 -14.26 14.85 1.90
C MET A 317 -14.32 16.29 2.41
N HIS A 318 -13.57 17.19 1.78
CA HIS A 318 -13.69 18.62 2.10
C HIS A 318 -15.07 19.14 1.66
N ARG A 319 -15.73 19.98 2.48
CA ARG A 319 -17.12 20.41 2.23
C ARG A 319 -17.30 21.08 0.87
N SER A 320 -16.30 21.78 0.34
CA SER A 320 -16.38 22.43 -0.98
C SER A 320 -16.56 21.44 -2.14
N ASN A 321 -16.25 20.15 -1.94
CA ASN A 321 -16.34 19.12 -2.96
C ASN A 321 -17.65 18.33 -2.87
N ILE A 322 -18.52 18.64 -1.89
CA ILE A 322 -19.82 18.01 -1.74
C ILE A 322 -20.85 18.90 -2.43
N LEU A 323 -21.39 18.40 -3.53
CA LEU A 323 -22.43 19.03 -4.33
C LEU A 323 -23.79 18.86 -3.66
N GLU A 324 -24.66 19.84 -3.83
CA GLU A 324 -26.07 19.68 -3.51
C GLU A 324 -26.69 18.69 -4.50
N PRO A 325 -27.53 17.74 -4.05
CA PRO A 325 -28.07 16.73 -4.93
C PRO A 325 -29.02 17.34 -5.98
N SER A 326 -28.80 17.00 -7.25
CA SER A 326 -29.72 17.35 -8.34
C SER A 326 -31.07 16.65 -8.17
N THR A 327 -32.13 17.28 -8.67
CA THR A 327 -33.48 16.69 -8.62
C THR A 327 -33.52 15.36 -9.37
N VAL A 328 -34.48 14.50 -9.01
CA VAL A 328 -34.63 13.18 -9.65
C VAL A 328 -34.83 13.31 -11.16
N GLN A 329 -35.52 14.36 -11.62
CA GLN A 329 -35.83 14.59 -13.04
C GLN A 329 -34.66 15.15 -13.84
N ASP A 330 -33.70 15.82 -13.19
CA ASP A 330 -32.53 16.41 -13.85
C ASP A 330 -31.43 15.38 -14.15
N ARG A 331 -31.57 14.15 -13.65
CA ARG A 331 -30.60 13.08 -13.85
C ARG A 331 -30.87 12.37 -15.18
N SER A 332 -29.90 12.43 -16.09
CA SER A 332 -30.02 11.84 -17.43
C SER A 332 -29.73 10.35 -17.45
N ASP A 333 -28.86 9.88 -16.54
CA ASP A 333 -28.30 8.54 -16.59
C ASP A 333 -28.85 7.70 -15.43
N LEU A 334 -29.30 6.46 -15.70
CA LEU A 334 -29.67 5.55 -14.60
C LEU A 334 -28.43 5.18 -13.78
N ILE A 335 -27.33 4.83 -14.45
CA ILE A 335 -26.06 4.44 -13.83
C ILE A 335 -24.94 5.23 -14.48
N SER A 336 -24.03 5.77 -13.65
CA SER A 336 -22.89 6.55 -14.12
C SER A 336 -21.99 5.74 -15.05
N PRO A 337 -21.49 6.35 -16.15
CA PRO A 337 -20.58 5.68 -17.07
C PRO A 337 -19.18 5.46 -16.48
N ILE A 338 -18.88 6.03 -15.30
CA ILE A 338 -17.61 5.81 -14.62
C ILE A 338 -17.67 4.49 -13.86
N VAL A 339 -17.01 3.46 -14.41
CA VAL A 339 -17.00 2.11 -13.86
C VAL A 339 -15.66 1.82 -13.13
N PRO A 340 -15.68 1.28 -11.91
CA PRO A 340 -14.48 0.81 -11.22
C PRO A 340 -13.62 -0.14 -12.07
N GLY A 341 -12.30 0.05 -12.05
CA GLY A 341 -11.36 -0.78 -12.82
C GLY A 341 -11.20 -0.38 -14.28
N TYR A 342 -12.02 0.55 -14.79
CA TYR A 342 -11.91 1.09 -16.14
C TYR A 342 -11.17 2.43 -16.15
N PRO A 343 -10.25 2.64 -17.11
CA PRO A 343 -9.60 3.94 -17.25
C PRO A 343 -10.64 4.99 -17.66
N TYR A 344 -10.44 6.22 -17.19
CA TYR A 344 -11.19 7.39 -17.61
C TYR A 344 -10.23 8.52 -17.99
N SER A 345 -10.70 9.47 -18.80
CA SER A 345 -9.89 10.54 -19.38
C SER A 345 -10.12 11.92 -18.75
N PHE A 346 -10.78 12.01 -17.60
CA PHE A 346 -11.01 13.28 -16.91
C PHE A 346 -9.69 13.95 -16.51
N THR A 347 -9.58 15.23 -16.84
CA THR A 347 -8.49 16.14 -16.43
C THR A 347 -8.97 17.18 -15.40
N ASN A 348 -10.28 17.29 -15.21
CA ASN A 348 -10.94 18.24 -14.32
C ASN A 348 -11.79 17.50 -13.29
N PHE A 349 -11.57 17.79 -12.00
CA PHE A 349 -12.29 17.16 -10.90
C PHE A 349 -13.78 17.54 -10.87
N ALA A 350 -14.15 18.77 -11.24
CA ALA A 350 -15.54 19.20 -11.28
C ALA A 350 -16.33 18.43 -12.36
N GLU A 351 -15.75 18.25 -13.56
CA GLU A 351 -16.37 17.44 -14.63
C GLU A 351 -16.48 15.95 -14.25
N TYR A 352 -15.51 15.46 -13.49
CA TYR A 352 -15.52 14.12 -12.93
C TYR A 352 -16.69 13.92 -11.95
N LEU A 353 -16.87 14.83 -11.00
CA LEU A 353 -18.01 14.79 -10.06
C LEU A 353 -19.36 15.01 -10.77
N GLU A 354 -19.44 15.94 -11.72
CA GLU A 354 -20.65 16.20 -12.50
C GLU A 354 -21.14 14.96 -13.26
N THR A 355 -20.20 14.13 -13.74
CA THR A 355 -20.53 12.86 -14.39
C THR A 355 -21.18 11.86 -13.45
N TYR A 356 -20.87 11.90 -12.15
CA TYR A 356 -21.62 11.13 -11.16
C TYR A 356 -22.95 11.82 -10.82
N ALA A 357 -22.97 13.15 -10.69
CA ALA A 357 -24.14 13.94 -10.29
C ALA A 357 -25.33 13.77 -11.24
N ARG A 358 -25.08 13.66 -12.55
CA ARG A 358 -26.12 13.41 -13.57
C ARG A 358 -26.72 12.00 -13.54
N SER A 359 -26.20 11.10 -12.69
CA SER A 359 -26.63 9.71 -12.62
C SER A 359 -27.42 9.41 -11.36
N HIS A 360 -28.45 8.56 -11.46
CA HIS A 360 -29.17 8.10 -10.27
C HIS A 360 -28.30 7.27 -9.34
N PHE A 361 -27.50 6.40 -9.94
CA PHE A 361 -26.59 5.52 -9.24
C PHE A 361 -25.17 5.61 -9.81
N ALA A 362 -24.18 5.22 -9.00
CA ALA A 362 -22.83 4.97 -9.46
C ALA A 362 -22.25 3.73 -8.79
N ILE A 363 -21.53 2.92 -9.57
CA ILE A 363 -21.05 1.61 -9.12
C ILE A 363 -19.76 1.78 -8.32
N THR A 364 -19.69 1.06 -7.21
CA THR A 364 -18.50 0.98 -6.39
C THR A 364 -18.40 -0.38 -5.70
N HIS A 365 -17.23 -0.70 -5.17
CA HIS A 365 -16.94 -1.93 -4.44
C HIS A 365 -15.61 -1.77 -3.71
N ARG A 366 -15.30 -2.71 -2.81
CA ARG A 366 -13.99 -2.81 -2.20
C ARG A 366 -12.90 -3.00 -3.26
N LYS A 367 -11.83 -2.21 -3.18
CA LYS A 367 -10.61 -2.40 -3.98
C LYS A 367 -9.52 -3.06 -3.12
N ALA A 368 -8.41 -2.36 -2.90
CA ALA A 368 -7.36 -2.82 -1.99
C ALA A 368 -7.87 -2.81 -0.53
N GLY A 369 -8.54 -1.74 -0.11
CA GLY A 369 -9.25 -1.63 1.17
C GLY A 369 -10.75 -1.40 1.01
N TRP A 370 -11.47 -1.46 2.13
CA TRP A 370 -12.92 -1.16 2.20
C TRP A 370 -13.19 0.33 2.01
N ASP A 371 -12.46 1.17 2.72
CA ASP A 371 -12.63 2.61 2.68
C ASP A 371 -11.94 3.19 1.44
N CYS A 372 -12.59 3.12 0.27
CA CYS A 372 -12.09 3.69 -0.97
C CYS A 372 -12.58 5.14 -1.17
N PHE A 373 -11.70 6.02 -1.66
CA PHE A 373 -12.06 7.42 -1.92
C PHE A 373 -13.24 7.59 -2.89
N ARG A 374 -13.42 6.64 -3.83
CA ARG A 374 -14.56 6.60 -4.74
C ARG A 374 -15.92 6.57 -4.06
N HIS A 375 -16.05 5.93 -2.89
CA HIS A 375 -17.31 5.97 -2.14
C HIS A 375 -17.68 7.41 -1.78
N LEU A 376 -16.70 8.21 -1.39
CA LEU A 376 -16.88 9.63 -1.10
C LEU A 376 -17.14 10.42 -2.37
N GLU A 377 -16.42 10.19 -3.46
CA GLU A 377 -16.63 10.92 -4.72
C GLU A 377 -18.07 10.73 -5.25
N ILE A 378 -18.60 9.50 -5.16
CA ILE A 378 -19.99 9.20 -5.53
C ILE A 378 -20.98 9.91 -4.62
N MET A 379 -20.85 9.75 -3.29
CA MET A 379 -21.76 10.42 -2.35
C MET A 379 -21.67 11.94 -2.44
N ALA A 380 -20.45 12.48 -2.61
CA ALA A 380 -20.19 13.91 -2.72
C ALA A 380 -20.81 14.52 -3.97
N SER A 381 -20.92 13.76 -5.06
CA SER A 381 -21.64 14.21 -6.26
C SER A 381 -23.16 14.23 -6.10
N GLY A 382 -23.70 13.71 -5.00
CA GLY A 382 -25.13 13.50 -4.80
C GLY A 382 -25.70 12.30 -5.54
N SER A 383 -24.87 11.37 -6.04
CA SER A 383 -25.32 10.10 -6.64
C SER A 383 -25.38 8.98 -5.59
N ALA A 384 -26.27 8.00 -5.80
CA ALA A 384 -26.42 6.90 -4.86
C ALA A 384 -25.37 5.80 -5.12
N PRO A 385 -24.56 5.42 -4.12
CA PRO A 385 -23.53 4.39 -4.30
C PRO A 385 -24.16 2.99 -4.39
N LEU A 386 -24.04 2.36 -5.55
CA LEU A 386 -24.29 0.94 -5.75
C LEU A 386 -23.05 0.14 -5.35
N MET A 387 -22.93 -0.13 -4.05
CA MET A 387 -21.83 -0.91 -3.49
C MET A 387 -22.16 -2.40 -3.55
N LEU A 388 -21.56 -3.11 -4.50
CA LEU A 388 -21.93 -4.50 -4.84
C LEU A 388 -21.66 -5.51 -3.70
N ASP A 389 -20.72 -5.17 -2.82
CA ASP A 389 -20.26 -5.93 -1.67
C ASP A 389 -20.63 -5.26 -0.33
N ALA A 390 -21.67 -4.43 -0.30
CA ALA A 390 -22.10 -3.70 0.91
C ALA A 390 -22.39 -4.62 2.12
N SER A 391 -22.81 -5.86 1.87
CA SER A 391 -23.06 -6.85 2.92
C SER A 391 -21.78 -7.31 3.63
N ASP A 392 -20.65 -7.23 2.96
CA ASP A 392 -19.37 -7.80 3.40
C ASP A 392 -18.50 -6.78 4.15
N ILE A 393 -18.92 -5.51 4.26
CA ILE A 393 -18.15 -4.46 4.96
C ILE A 393 -17.98 -4.85 6.44
N PRO A 394 -16.74 -4.92 6.96
CA PRO A 394 -16.46 -5.27 8.34
C PRO A 394 -17.11 -4.32 9.34
N GLN A 395 -17.32 -4.82 10.56
CA GLN A 395 -18.02 -4.09 11.61
C GLN A 395 -17.34 -2.73 11.92
N PHE A 396 -16.01 -2.71 12.04
CA PHE A 396 -15.24 -1.53 12.46
C PHE A 396 -14.55 -0.80 11.32
N SER A 397 -14.64 -1.30 10.09
CA SER A 397 -14.23 -0.58 8.88
C SER A 397 -15.37 0.31 8.38
N MET A 398 -15.01 1.45 7.77
CA MET A 398 -15.96 2.44 7.24
C MET A 398 -17.05 2.82 8.27
N VAL A 399 -16.70 2.96 9.55
CA VAL A 399 -17.68 3.14 10.63
C VAL A 399 -18.48 4.44 10.48
N HIS A 400 -17.89 5.45 9.84
CA HIS A 400 -18.52 6.75 9.59
C HIS A 400 -19.38 6.79 8.32
N TYR A 401 -19.46 5.70 7.55
CA TYR A 401 -20.30 5.61 6.35
C TYR A 401 -21.69 5.05 6.68
N PRO A 402 -22.72 5.36 5.88
CA PRO A 402 -24.07 4.84 6.09
C PRO A 402 -24.18 3.41 5.52
N LYS A 403 -23.57 2.43 6.22
CA LYS A 403 -23.46 1.03 5.77
C LYS A 403 -24.82 0.35 5.59
N GLN A 404 -25.81 0.67 6.43
CA GLN A 404 -27.17 0.17 6.27
C GLN A 404 -27.84 0.76 5.03
N ALA A 405 -27.60 2.04 4.73
CA ALA A 405 -28.08 2.67 3.50
C ALA A 405 -27.52 1.99 2.26
N PHE A 406 -26.22 1.67 2.23
CA PHE A 406 -25.59 0.99 1.09
C PHE A 406 -26.26 -0.34 0.77
N ARG A 407 -26.61 -1.13 1.79
CA ARG A 407 -27.32 -2.41 1.63
C ARG A 407 -28.75 -2.22 1.12
N GLN A 408 -29.47 -1.23 1.64
CA GLN A 408 -30.82 -0.89 1.18
C GLN A 408 -30.81 -0.42 -0.29
N ILE A 409 -29.88 0.47 -0.66
CA ILE A 409 -29.72 0.96 -2.03
C ILE A 409 -29.49 -0.20 -3.00
N LEU A 410 -28.56 -1.11 -2.67
CA LEU A 410 -28.29 -2.29 -3.49
C LEU A 410 -29.52 -3.20 -3.64
N THR A 411 -30.25 -3.42 -2.54
CA THR A 411 -31.45 -4.29 -2.52
C THR A 411 -32.59 -3.67 -3.32
N ASN A 412 -32.87 -2.39 -3.11
CA ASN A 412 -33.95 -1.68 -3.80
C ASN A 412 -33.66 -1.54 -5.29
N ALA A 413 -32.42 -1.23 -5.68
CA ALA A 413 -32.03 -1.17 -7.09
C ALA A 413 -32.25 -2.51 -7.81
N ARG A 414 -32.02 -3.64 -7.15
CA ARG A 414 -32.33 -4.98 -7.72
C ARG A 414 -33.83 -5.23 -7.89
N MET A 415 -34.67 -4.61 -7.07
CA MET A 415 -36.13 -4.71 -7.18
C MET A 415 -36.72 -3.73 -8.21
N GLY A 416 -35.95 -2.73 -8.64
CA GLY A 416 -36.33 -1.70 -9.60
C GLY A 416 -36.70 -0.36 -8.98
N GLY A 417 -36.71 0.66 -9.83
CA GLY A 417 -36.90 2.06 -9.43
C GLY A 417 -35.61 2.76 -8.97
N VAL A 418 -35.73 4.04 -8.65
CA VAL A 418 -34.59 4.93 -8.30
C VAL A 418 -34.76 5.54 -6.90
N PRO A 419 -33.69 6.07 -6.29
CA PRO A 419 -33.82 6.80 -5.03
C PRO A 419 -34.71 8.03 -5.19
N SER A 420 -35.56 8.27 -4.21
CA SER A 420 -36.33 9.52 -4.10
C SER A 420 -35.41 10.71 -3.80
N MET A 421 -35.94 11.93 -3.95
CA MET A 421 -35.23 13.14 -3.52
C MET A 421 -34.88 13.09 -2.02
N ARG A 422 -35.77 12.54 -1.19
CA ARG A 422 -35.56 12.37 0.25
C ARG A 422 -34.37 11.46 0.54
N THR A 423 -34.17 10.40 -0.26
CA THR A 423 -32.98 9.55 -0.15
C THR A 423 -31.71 10.32 -0.46
N TYR A 424 -31.68 11.08 -1.56
CA TYR A 424 -30.50 11.88 -1.91
C TYR A 424 -30.17 12.94 -0.85
N GLU A 425 -31.19 13.63 -0.33
CA GLU A 425 -31.05 14.58 0.77
C GLU A 425 -30.54 13.90 2.05
N ALA A 426 -31.06 12.72 2.40
CA ALA A 426 -30.62 11.96 3.56
C ALA A 426 -29.14 11.54 3.45
N LEU A 427 -28.71 11.05 2.28
CA LEU A 427 -27.30 10.71 2.02
C LEU A 427 -26.40 11.94 2.08
N HIS A 428 -26.82 13.05 1.46
CA HIS A 428 -26.09 14.31 1.49
C HIS A 428 -25.92 14.81 2.93
N ASN A 429 -27.02 14.90 3.69
CA ASN A 429 -27.00 15.36 5.07
C ASN A 429 -26.09 14.47 5.93
N PHE A 430 -26.26 13.15 5.83
CA PHE A 430 -25.41 12.19 6.53
C PHE A 430 -23.93 12.40 6.21
N MET A 431 -23.57 12.55 4.93
CA MET A 431 -22.19 12.79 4.52
C MET A 431 -21.64 14.10 5.10
N THR A 432 -22.41 15.19 5.05
CA THR A 432 -21.99 16.49 5.55
C THR A 432 -21.76 16.51 7.05
N GLU A 433 -22.57 15.74 7.79
CA GLU A 433 -22.50 15.67 9.24
C GLU A 433 -21.40 14.72 9.74
N ASN A 434 -21.13 13.63 9.00
CA ASN A 434 -20.32 12.52 9.53
C ASN A 434 -18.97 12.33 8.82
N VAL A 435 -18.83 12.72 7.55
CA VAL A 435 -17.68 12.29 6.71
C VAL A 435 -16.96 13.47 6.05
N THR A 436 -17.11 14.67 6.60
CA THR A 436 -16.33 15.84 6.19
C THR A 436 -14.97 15.89 6.88
N THR A 437 -14.00 16.58 6.28
CA THR A 437 -12.69 16.87 6.92
C THR A 437 -12.84 17.50 8.31
N ARG A 438 -13.83 18.40 8.47
CA ARG A 438 -14.21 18.96 9.77
C ARG A 438 -14.82 17.93 10.71
N ALA A 439 -15.78 17.12 10.24
CA ALA A 439 -16.40 16.08 11.07
C ALA A 439 -15.36 15.08 11.58
N MET A 440 -14.44 14.62 10.72
CA MET A 440 -13.34 13.73 11.12
C MET A 440 -12.36 14.38 12.09
N THR A 441 -12.10 15.68 11.95
CA THR A 441 -11.28 16.41 12.93
C THR A 441 -11.98 16.50 14.28
N HIS A 442 -13.27 16.82 14.31
CA HIS A 442 -14.06 16.82 15.54
C HIS A 442 -14.11 15.44 16.19
N TYR A 443 -14.30 14.39 15.40
CA TYR A 443 -14.25 13.00 15.85
C TYR A 443 -12.91 12.66 16.52
N LEU A 444 -11.79 12.99 15.87
CA LEU A 444 -10.44 12.77 16.41
C LEU A 444 -10.23 13.51 17.75
N LEU A 445 -10.68 14.76 17.85
CA LEU A 445 -10.61 15.52 19.11
C LEU A 445 -11.50 14.92 20.21
N GLN A 446 -12.69 14.43 19.86
CA GLN A 446 -13.63 13.79 20.79
C GLN A 446 -13.05 12.49 21.36
N CYS A 447 -12.51 11.60 20.51
CA CYS A 447 -11.91 10.33 20.94
C CYS A 447 -10.68 10.52 21.81
N THR A 448 -9.87 11.54 21.54
CA THR A 448 -8.63 11.79 22.28
C THR A 448 -8.87 12.50 23.60
N GLN A 449 -10.02 13.17 23.76
CA GLN A 449 -10.38 14.02 24.90
C GLN A 449 -9.40 15.17 25.15
N ILE A 450 -8.62 15.55 24.14
CA ILE A 450 -7.67 16.66 24.24
C ILE A 450 -8.43 17.96 23.97
N THR A 451 -8.87 18.64 25.03
CA THR A 451 -9.74 19.83 24.92
C THR A 451 -8.99 21.16 24.84
N ASP A 452 -7.70 21.17 25.14
CA ASP A 452 -6.85 22.36 25.27
C ASP A 452 -5.72 22.40 24.23
N MET A 453 -5.85 21.67 23.12
CA MET A 453 -4.89 21.69 22.00
C MET A 453 -4.77 23.10 21.42
N GLN A 454 -3.57 23.67 21.43
CA GLN A 454 -3.32 25.01 20.89
C GLN A 454 -2.38 24.96 19.69
N ARG A 455 -1.30 24.19 19.77
CA ARG A 455 -0.23 24.14 18.75
C ARG A 455 0.08 22.71 18.36
N VAL A 456 -0.32 22.37 17.14
CA VAL A 456 -0.25 21.02 16.59
C VAL A 456 0.94 20.90 15.67
N LEU A 457 1.82 19.92 15.92
CA LEU A 457 2.81 19.47 14.95
C LEU A 457 2.22 18.30 14.17
N PHE A 458 2.03 18.47 12.87
CA PHE A 458 1.56 17.41 11.97
C PHE A 458 2.74 16.82 11.19
N VAL A 459 2.81 15.49 11.11
CA VAL A 459 3.96 14.80 10.52
C VAL A 459 3.51 13.76 9.49
N ASP A 460 3.96 13.96 8.25
CA ASP A 460 4.01 12.94 7.21
C ASP A 460 5.11 13.27 6.19
N GLN A 461 6.19 12.48 6.18
CA GLN A 461 7.35 12.68 5.30
C GLN A 461 7.02 12.62 3.80
N GLN A 462 5.89 11.99 3.41
CA GLN A 462 5.53 11.82 2.01
C GLN A 462 4.74 12.99 1.43
N HIS A 463 4.09 13.79 2.26
CA HIS A 463 3.22 14.90 1.84
C HIS A 463 3.80 15.87 0.80
N PRO A 464 5.11 16.19 0.79
CA PRO A 464 5.67 17.04 -0.25
C PRO A 464 5.56 16.45 -1.66
N ASN A 465 5.55 15.11 -1.79
CA ASN A 465 5.69 14.41 -3.07
C ASN A 465 4.54 13.44 -3.39
N ALA A 466 3.66 13.14 -2.43
CA ALA A 466 2.61 12.16 -2.60
C ALA A 466 1.35 12.52 -1.79
N VAL A 467 0.20 12.09 -2.32
CA VAL A 467 -1.09 12.14 -1.63
C VAL A 467 -1.32 10.80 -0.95
N ASP A 468 -1.58 10.85 0.35
CA ASP A 468 -2.26 9.77 1.09
C ASP A 468 -3.61 10.33 1.53
N TYR A 469 -4.71 9.75 1.04
CA TYR A 469 -6.04 10.32 1.28
C TYR A 469 -6.33 10.52 2.78
N LEU A 470 -6.00 9.57 3.65
CA LEU A 470 -6.30 9.70 5.08
C LEU A 470 -5.44 10.79 5.71
N SER A 471 -4.13 10.72 5.53
CA SER A 471 -3.17 11.65 6.12
C SER A 471 -3.40 13.08 5.61
N THR A 472 -3.56 13.23 4.29
CA THR A 472 -3.77 14.53 3.63
C THR A 472 -5.10 15.16 4.05
N LEU A 473 -6.20 14.41 4.06
CA LEU A 473 -7.51 14.96 4.44
C LEU A 473 -7.60 15.21 5.95
N THR A 474 -6.86 14.46 6.77
CA THR A 474 -6.68 14.77 8.19
C THR A 474 -5.93 16.09 8.36
N LEU A 475 -4.82 16.30 7.63
CA LEU A 475 -4.11 17.58 7.66
C LEU A 475 -5.02 18.73 7.24
N ILE A 476 -5.78 18.57 6.16
CA ILE A 476 -6.75 19.58 5.70
C ILE A 476 -7.74 19.92 6.80
N GLY A 477 -8.36 18.93 7.44
CA GLY A 477 -9.30 19.17 8.54
C GLY A 477 -8.67 19.86 9.76
N LEU A 478 -7.44 19.47 10.13
CA LEU A 478 -6.70 20.12 11.21
C LEU A 478 -6.34 21.57 10.85
N LYS A 479 -5.99 21.87 9.60
CA LYS A 479 -5.78 23.24 9.12
C LYS A 479 -7.07 24.05 9.10
N GLU A 480 -8.21 23.46 8.76
CA GLU A 480 -9.50 24.14 8.86
C GLU A 480 -9.86 24.50 10.31
N HIS A 481 -9.52 23.64 11.26
CA HIS A 481 -9.85 23.83 12.68
C HIS A 481 -8.86 24.75 13.41
N PHE A 482 -7.55 24.51 13.25
CA PHE A 482 -6.49 25.22 13.99
C PHE A 482 -5.81 26.32 13.17
N GLY A 483 -6.07 26.40 11.86
CA GLY A 483 -5.47 27.39 10.97
C GLY A 483 -3.95 27.40 11.03
N ARG A 484 -3.41 28.59 11.30
CA ARG A 484 -1.96 28.84 11.43
C ARG A 484 -1.32 28.12 12.62
N GLN A 485 -2.11 27.56 13.55
CA GLN A 485 -1.60 26.83 14.70
C GLN A 485 -1.41 25.32 14.45
N CYS A 486 -1.76 24.83 13.25
CA CYS A 486 -1.37 23.50 12.79
C CYS A 486 -0.18 23.61 11.83
N PHE A 487 0.96 23.08 12.27
CA PHE A 487 2.26 23.18 11.61
C PHE A 487 2.61 21.82 10.99
N PRO A 488 2.49 21.65 9.67
CA PRO A 488 3.02 20.46 9.01
C PRO A 488 4.55 20.55 9.00
N LEU A 489 5.23 19.54 9.57
CA LEU A 489 6.69 19.42 9.53
C LEU A 489 7.20 19.26 8.10
N PHE A 490 6.42 18.59 7.25
CA PHE A 490 6.65 18.44 5.82
C PHE A 490 5.46 19.08 5.08
N PRO A 491 5.61 20.34 4.61
CA PRO A 491 4.52 21.06 3.97
C PRO A 491 4.01 20.39 2.70
N ALA A 492 2.69 20.44 2.49
CA ALA A 492 2.01 20.03 1.25
C ALA A 492 1.47 21.29 0.54
N PRO A 493 2.28 22.01 -0.25
CA PRO A 493 1.87 23.32 -0.79
C PRO A 493 0.65 23.23 -1.71
N TRP A 494 0.42 22.08 -2.35
CA TRP A 494 -0.66 21.82 -3.30
C TRP A 494 -2.06 21.73 -2.69
N ILE A 495 -2.21 21.73 -1.36
CA ILE A 495 -3.53 21.76 -0.69
C ILE A 495 -4.18 23.15 -0.69
N TYR A 496 -3.41 24.21 -0.98
CA TYR A 496 -3.87 25.60 -0.92
C TYR A 496 -4.33 26.13 -2.28
N ARG A 497 -5.34 27.00 -2.28
CA ARG A 497 -6.00 27.52 -3.51
C ARG A 497 -5.10 28.31 -4.45
N ASP A 498 -4.03 28.92 -3.94
CA ASP A 498 -3.06 29.70 -4.69
C ASP A 498 -1.91 28.87 -5.27
N TYR A 499 -1.90 27.54 -5.09
CA TYR A 499 -0.88 26.69 -5.69
C TYR A 499 -1.07 26.56 -7.21
N ASP A 500 -0.06 26.99 -7.96
CA ASP A 500 -0.02 27.07 -9.42
C ASP A 500 0.73 25.92 -10.10
N GLY A 501 1.42 25.07 -9.34
CA GLY A 501 2.14 23.91 -9.86
C GLY A 501 1.26 22.78 -10.39
N ASP A 502 1.83 21.89 -11.20
CA ASP A 502 1.13 20.72 -11.69
C ASP A 502 0.86 19.72 -10.55
N VAL A 503 -0.36 19.18 -10.50
CA VAL A 503 -0.79 18.16 -9.53
C VAL A 503 -1.23 16.86 -10.20
N SER A 504 -1.17 16.78 -11.53
CA SER A 504 -1.65 15.63 -12.30
C SER A 504 -0.85 14.35 -12.01
N HIS A 505 0.40 14.50 -11.55
CA HIS A 505 1.29 13.44 -11.11
C HIS A 505 0.90 12.84 -9.74
N LEU A 506 0.10 13.54 -8.93
CA LEU A 506 -0.33 13.04 -7.62
C LEU A 506 -1.32 11.87 -7.81
N TYR A 507 -1.39 11.00 -6.80
CA TYR A 507 -2.34 9.89 -6.82
C TYR A 507 -3.77 10.40 -7.04
N GLY A 508 -4.52 9.72 -7.92
CA GLY A 508 -5.86 10.18 -8.34
C GLY A 508 -5.86 11.53 -9.06
N ARG A 509 -4.74 11.95 -9.66
CA ARG A 509 -4.54 13.27 -10.30
C ARG A 509 -4.75 14.46 -9.34
N GLY A 510 -4.64 14.23 -8.03
CA GLY A 510 -4.90 15.24 -7.00
C GLY A 510 -6.39 15.60 -6.85
N PHE A 511 -7.30 14.81 -7.42
CA PHE A 511 -8.73 14.99 -7.32
C PHE A 511 -9.18 14.89 -5.86
N GLY A 512 -10.02 15.83 -5.44
CA GLY A 512 -10.59 15.87 -4.08
C GLY A 512 -9.63 16.25 -2.95
N THR A 513 -8.33 16.47 -3.21
CA THR A 513 -7.32 16.74 -2.17
C THR A 513 -6.48 17.99 -2.39
N THR A 514 -6.49 18.56 -3.59
CA THR A 514 -5.68 19.74 -3.95
C THR A 514 -6.50 21.01 -3.99
N ARG A 515 -5.87 22.16 -3.73
CA ARG A 515 -6.45 23.52 -3.85
C ARG A 515 -7.75 23.73 -3.06
N LEU A 516 -7.81 23.22 -1.83
CA LEU A 516 -9.00 23.29 -0.97
C LEU A 516 -8.91 24.44 0.05
N LEU A 517 -7.72 24.70 0.58
CA LEU A 517 -7.53 25.60 1.71
C LEU A 517 -7.29 27.05 1.29
N ASP A 518 -7.70 27.98 2.15
CA ASP A 518 -7.30 29.37 2.04
C ASP A 518 -5.79 29.52 2.31
N PRO A 519 -5.04 30.25 1.46
CA PRO A 519 -3.62 30.59 1.68
C PRO A 519 -3.31 31.15 3.07
N ASP A 520 -4.23 31.89 3.68
CA ASP A 520 -4.04 32.55 4.99
C ASP A 520 -3.95 31.56 6.16
N LEU A 521 -4.34 30.30 5.93
CA LEU A 521 -4.22 29.23 6.92
C LEU A 521 -2.78 28.72 7.07
N ARG A 522 -1.86 29.05 6.16
CA ARG A 522 -0.45 28.62 6.23
C ARG A 522 0.20 29.01 7.56
N ALA A 523 0.83 28.03 8.20
CA ALA A 523 1.63 28.25 9.38
C ALA A 523 2.94 28.95 9.01
N ASP A 524 3.61 29.54 9.99
CA ASP A 524 4.80 30.37 9.74
C ASP A 524 5.94 29.59 9.08
N ASN A 525 6.08 28.29 9.38
CA ASN A 525 7.10 27.42 8.80
C ASN A 525 6.84 27.08 7.32
N GLU A 526 5.59 27.18 6.87
CA GLU A 526 5.23 26.99 5.47
C GLU A 526 5.53 28.24 4.63
N LEU A 527 5.48 29.42 5.25
CA LEU A 527 5.75 30.71 4.61
C LEU A 527 7.25 31.01 4.49
N SER A 528 8.06 30.54 5.44
CA SER A 528 9.50 30.85 5.48
C SER A 528 10.35 30.11 4.45
N GLY A 529 9.78 29.16 3.70
CA GLY A 529 10.42 28.47 2.55
C GLY A 529 11.72 27.70 2.84
N THR A 530 12.18 27.67 4.10
CA THR A 530 13.46 27.09 4.53
C THR A 530 13.42 26.72 6.02
N ASN A 531 14.20 25.67 6.35
CA ASN A 531 14.74 25.19 7.64
C ASN A 531 14.64 26.07 8.90
N ALA A 532 13.47 26.62 9.23
CA ALA A 532 13.22 27.09 10.58
C ALA A 532 13.27 25.85 11.47
N GLU A 533 14.31 25.72 12.29
CA GLU A 533 14.40 24.65 13.30
C GLU A 533 13.19 24.79 14.21
N LEU A 534 12.18 23.94 13.97
CA LEU A 534 11.02 23.85 14.81
C LEU A 534 11.48 23.30 16.17
N ARG A 535 11.28 24.09 17.22
CA ARG A 535 11.56 23.65 18.58
C ARG A 535 10.36 22.84 19.06
N TYR A 536 10.49 21.52 19.11
CA TYR A 536 9.41 20.62 19.54
C TYR A 536 8.72 21.00 20.85
N PRO A 537 9.40 21.57 21.88
CA PRO A 537 8.73 22.07 23.09
C PRO A 537 7.73 23.20 22.87
N ASP A 538 7.73 23.86 21.70
CA ASP A 538 6.78 24.91 21.35
C ASP A 538 5.43 24.34 20.86
N PHE A 539 5.29 23.02 20.80
CA PHE A 539 4.07 22.31 20.39
C PHE A 539 3.52 21.49 21.56
N ASP A 540 2.20 21.49 21.72
CA ASP A 540 1.54 20.73 22.79
C ASP A 540 1.03 19.37 22.33
N THR A 541 0.85 19.19 21.02
CA THR A 541 0.27 17.97 20.44
C THR A 541 1.04 17.54 19.20
N LEU A 542 1.28 16.23 19.09
CA LEU A 542 1.86 15.58 17.92
C LEU A 542 0.79 14.75 17.20
N VAL A 543 0.61 14.97 15.90
CA VAL A 543 -0.21 14.13 15.03
C VAL A 543 0.68 13.52 13.94
N VAL A 544 0.75 12.19 13.89
CA VAL A 544 1.42 11.44 12.83
C VAL A 544 0.36 10.93 11.87
N GLY A 545 0.29 11.53 10.69
CA GLY A 545 -0.77 11.26 9.71
C GLY A 545 -0.70 9.89 9.05
N SER A 546 0.50 9.29 9.02
CA SER A 546 0.71 7.92 8.54
C SER A 546 1.82 7.22 9.33
N ILE A 547 1.45 6.46 10.37
CA ILE A 547 2.42 5.78 11.24
C ILE A 547 3.20 4.68 10.50
N SER A 548 2.59 4.02 9.52
CA SER A 548 3.21 2.99 8.69
C SER A 548 4.42 3.50 7.92
N ARG A 549 4.38 4.77 7.47
CA ARG A 549 5.44 5.39 6.66
C ARG A 549 6.38 6.28 7.46
N ASN A 550 5.99 6.64 8.70
CA ASN A 550 6.72 7.55 9.56
C ASN A 550 7.16 6.90 10.89
N THR A 551 7.25 5.56 10.97
CA THR A 551 7.49 4.84 12.24
C THR A 551 8.73 5.31 12.99
N GLU A 552 9.88 5.46 12.31
CA GLU A 552 11.13 5.84 12.97
C GLU A 552 11.10 7.30 13.45
N LEU A 553 10.62 8.22 12.59
CA LEU A 553 10.44 9.61 12.97
C LEU A 553 9.42 9.78 14.11
N ALA A 554 8.32 9.02 14.09
CA ALA A 554 7.32 9.04 15.15
C ALA A 554 7.90 8.59 16.50
N LYS A 555 8.77 7.58 16.52
CA LYS A 555 9.48 7.13 17.74
C LYS A 555 10.47 8.17 18.25
N GLU A 556 11.16 8.86 17.34
CA GLU A 556 12.05 9.97 17.70
C GLU A 556 11.25 11.10 18.35
N LEU A 557 10.19 11.57 17.68
CA LEU A 557 9.35 12.66 18.14
C LEU A 557 8.61 12.31 19.43
N ALA A 558 8.19 11.05 19.62
CA ALA A 558 7.54 10.60 20.86
C ALA A 558 8.40 10.80 22.13
N ARG A 559 9.70 11.09 22.02
CA ARG A 559 10.57 11.47 23.15
C ARG A 559 10.34 12.92 23.61
N HIS A 560 9.75 13.75 22.76
CA HIS A 560 9.52 15.17 23.00
C HIS A 560 8.07 15.49 23.37
N PHE A 561 7.13 14.58 23.09
CA PHE A 561 5.70 14.77 23.32
C PHE A 561 5.18 13.80 24.39
N ALA A 562 4.21 14.25 25.18
CA ALA A 562 3.54 13.36 26.12
C ALA A 562 2.70 12.32 25.34
N PRO A 563 2.67 11.05 25.73
CA PRO A 563 1.92 10.02 25.02
C PRO A 563 0.43 10.33 24.85
N ASP A 564 -0.21 10.85 25.90
CA ASP A 564 -1.61 11.26 25.91
C ASP A 564 -1.90 12.51 25.06
N ARG A 565 -0.84 13.17 24.55
CA ARG A 565 -0.86 14.28 23.60
C ARG A 565 -0.38 13.89 22.20
N THR A 566 -0.23 12.59 21.95
CA THR A 566 0.27 12.07 20.68
C THR A 566 -0.79 11.21 20.02
N ILE A 567 -1.05 11.49 18.75
CA ILE A 567 -2.04 10.81 17.91
C ILE A 567 -1.31 10.15 16.75
N TRP A 568 -1.49 8.84 16.59
CA TRP A 568 -0.94 8.06 15.48
C TRP A 568 -2.07 7.51 14.62
N ILE A 569 -1.95 7.70 13.31
CA ILE A 569 -2.96 7.29 12.34
C ILE A 569 -2.37 6.22 11.42
N HIS A 570 -3.03 5.07 11.35
CA HIS A 570 -2.69 3.97 10.45
C HIS A 570 -3.70 3.90 9.29
N GLY A 571 -3.27 4.40 8.14
CA GLY A 571 -4.12 4.54 6.96
C GLY A 571 -4.03 3.44 5.92
N GLU A 572 -3.29 2.35 6.14
CA GLU A 572 -3.13 1.29 5.13
C GLU A 572 -4.43 0.53 4.85
N ASP A 573 -4.51 -0.08 3.66
CA ASP A 573 -5.68 -0.86 3.22
C ASP A 573 -5.88 -2.14 4.04
N THR A 574 -4.78 -2.68 4.56
CA THR A 574 -4.78 -3.84 5.45
C THR A 574 -4.59 -3.42 6.91
N PRO A 575 -5.20 -4.15 7.86
CA PRO A 575 -4.96 -3.91 9.27
C PRO A 575 -3.48 -4.13 9.64
N PRO A 576 -2.93 -3.37 10.60
CA PRO A 576 -1.59 -3.63 11.12
C PRO A 576 -1.54 -5.00 11.81
N LEU A 577 -0.38 -5.64 11.78
CA LEU A 577 -0.14 -6.92 12.46
C LEU A 577 -0.31 -6.76 13.97
N ALA A 578 -0.74 -7.83 14.66
CA ALA A 578 -0.96 -7.82 16.11
C ALA A 578 0.25 -7.31 16.91
N ASP A 579 1.48 -7.64 16.50
CA ASP A 579 2.70 -7.14 17.14
C ASP A 579 2.91 -5.63 16.95
N GLN A 580 2.56 -5.09 15.77
CA GLN A 580 2.62 -3.66 15.51
C GLN A 580 1.59 -2.93 16.38
N VAL A 581 0.36 -3.44 16.49
CA VAL A 581 -0.68 -2.86 17.35
C VAL A 581 -0.28 -2.89 18.83
N ARG A 582 0.28 -4.01 19.31
CA ARG A 582 0.84 -4.10 20.68
C ARG A 582 1.96 -3.09 20.90
N SER A 583 2.89 -2.98 19.93
CA SER A 583 3.99 -2.02 19.99
C SER A 583 3.45 -0.59 20.06
N HIS A 584 2.53 -0.21 19.18
CA HIS A 584 1.95 1.13 19.15
C HIS A 584 1.20 1.47 20.44
N ARG A 585 0.34 0.57 20.94
CA ARG A 585 -0.35 0.76 22.23
C ARG A 585 0.61 0.87 23.41
N ALA A 586 1.78 0.22 23.35
CA ALA A 586 2.76 0.27 24.44
C ALA A 586 3.34 1.67 24.67
N PHE A 587 3.36 2.52 23.63
CA PHE A 587 3.73 3.93 23.73
C PHE A 587 2.71 4.75 24.50
N GLY A 588 1.45 4.31 24.59
CA GLY A 588 0.37 5.03 25.29
C GLY A 588 -0.19 6.21 24.49
N THR A 589 0.01 6.20 23.17
CA THR A 589 -0.56 7.19 22.22
C THR A 589 -2.00 6.86 21.88
N HIS A 590 -2.72 7.85 21.35
CA HIS A 590 -4.03 7.62 20.74
C HIS A 590 -3.83 7.02 19.35
N LEU A 591 -4.23 5.77 19.16
CA LEU A 591 -4.05 5.04 17.91
C LEU A 591 -5.35 4.96 17.13
N PHE A 592 -5.36 5.50 15.91
CA PHE A 592 -6.46 5.41 14.96
C PHE A 592 -6.09 4.48 13.81
N ILE A 593 -7.00 3.58 13.41
CA ILE A 593 -6.77 2.60 12.35
C ILE A 593 -7.93 2.61 11.37
N ARG A 594 -7.64 2.74 10.06
CA ARG A 594 -8.66 2.79 9.00
C ARG A 594 -9.28 1.43 8.70
N SER A 595 -8.44 0.41 8.62
CA SER A 595 -8.82 -0.96 8.27
C SER A 595 -8.79 -1.82 9.54
N ILE A 596 -9.98 -2.15 10.05
CA ILE A 596 -10.15 -2.96 11.25
C ILE A 596 -11.10 -4.10 10.90
N ASP A 597 -10.60 -5.33 11.04
CA ASP A 597 -11.32 -6.55 10.73
C ASP A 597 -11.26 -7.55 11.88
N VAL A 598 -12.40 -8.16 12.18
CA VAL A 598 -12.63 -9.00 13.39
C VAL A 598 -13.61 -10.12 13.09
#